data_AF-A0A0B2AKW2-F1
#
_entry.id   AF-A0A0B2AKW2-F1
#
_cell.length_a   1.000
_cell.length_b   1.000
_cell.length_c   1.000
_cell.angle_alpha   90.00
_cell.angle_beta   90.00
_cell.angle_gamma   90.00
#
_symmetry.space_group_name_H-M   'P 1'
#
loop_
_entity.id
_entity.type
_entity.pdbx_description
1 polymer ?
#
loop_
_entity_poly.entity_id
_entity_poly.type
_entity_poly.pdbx_seq_one_letter_code
_entity_poly.pdbx_strand_id
1 'polypeptide(L)'
;MASARRQDSDTKRAATASAINRFLLDGTLVTVSAIAHAVGVSRNFIYSHESLLHQLEAARQTQADARIPRQRQPIHGAPGRAALTAELAMANQSIRRLRQELAELQARHQRCLGDKVSAADARPQHDSAVAQKRMIEQLTEQNRFLTRQAEALSHQIKDLTDDLTAERRATSD
;
A
#
# COMPACT_ATOMS: atom_id res chain seq x y z
N MET A 1 7.35 27.63 -5.38
CA MET A 1 7.94 27.76 -4.02
C MET A 1 6.99 27.36 -2.88
N ALA A 2 5.69 27.62 -2.95
CA ALA A 2 4.74 27.21 -1.90
C ALA A 2 4.43 25.69 -1.87
N SER A 3 4.48 25.00 -3.02
CA SER A 3 4.24 23.55 -3.14
C SER A 3 5.35 22.71 -2.48
N ALA A 4 6.62 23.07 -2.72
CA ALA A 4 7.78 22.36 -2.15
C ALA A 4 7.80 22.40 -0.61
N ARG A 5 7.39 23.52 0.01
CA ARG A 5 7.31 23.65 1.48
C ARG A 5 6.17 22.82 2.08
N ARG A 6 5.06 22.64 1.36
CA ARG A 6 3.94 21.79 1.80
C ARG A 6 4.34 20.32 1.76
N GLN A 7 4.97 19.88 0.68
CA GLN A 7 5.45 18.52 0.54
C GLN A 7 6.50 18.16 1.62
N ASP A 8 7.45 19.06 1.90
CA ASP A 8 8.42 18.88 2.98
C ASP A 8 7.76 18.84 4.37
N SER A 9 6.71 19.64 4.59
CA SER A 9 5.92 19.60 5.83
C SER A 9 5.17 18.27 5.99
N ASP A 10 4.59 17.75 4.92
CA ASP A 10 3.84 16.49 4.94
C ASP A 10 4.77 15.28 5.12
N THR A 11 5.95 15.28 4.49
CA THR A 11 6.99 14.27 4.72
C THR A 11 7.45 14.27 6.17
N LYS A 12 7.70 15.44 6.76
CA LYS A 12 8.08 15.58 8.17
C LYS A 12 6.98 15.12 9.14
N ARG A 13 5.71 15.40 8.82
CA ARG A 13 4.55 14.89 9.59
C ARG A 13 4.46 13.37 9.52
N ALA A 14 4.57 12.79 8.33
CA ALA A 14 4.54 11.34 8.15
C ALA A 14 5.69 10.64 8.88
N ALA A 15 6.90 11.20 8.82
CA ALA A 15 8.06 10.68 9.54
C ALA A 15 7.89 10.77 11.07
N THR A 16 7.30 11.87 11.57
CA THR A 16 7.00 12.05 13.00
C THR A 16 5.96 11.05 13.50
N ALA A 17 4.87 10.84 12.76
CA ALA A 17 3.85 9.85 13.08
C ALA A 17 4.42 8.41 13.07
N SER A 18 5.29 8.11 12.10
CA SER A 18 5.97 6.81 12.02
C SER A 18 6.89 6.57 13.22
N ALA A 19 7.64 7.59 13.66
CA ALA A 19 8.50 7.49 14.84
C ALA A 19 7.70 7.30 16.14
N ILE A 20 6.55 7.95 16.29
CA ILE A 20 5.64 7.72 17.44
C ILE A 20 5.24 6.23 17.50
N ASN A 21 4.81 5.65 16.38
CA ASN A 21 4.43 4.23 16.32
C ASN A 21 5.61 3.29 16.59
N ARG A 22 6.80 3.62 16.10
CA ARG A 22 8.00 2.83 16.38
C ARG A 22 8.34 2.83 17.87
N PHE A 23 8.25 4.00 18.53
CA PHE A 23 8.50 4.11 19.96
C PHE A 23 7.47 3.33 20.80
N LEU A 24 6.22 3.23 20.31
CA LEU A 24 5.20 2.37 20.90
C LEU A 24 5.55 0.89 20.80
N LEU A 25 5.97 0.42 19.62
CA LEU A 25 6.34 -0.97 19.37
C LEU A 25 7.60 -1.39 20.14
N ASP A 26 8.60 -0.51 20.20
CA ASP A 26 9.87 -0.76 20.88
C ASP A 26 9.74 -0.63 22.42
N GLY A 27 8.59 -0.18 22.93
CA GLY A 27 8.35 0.03 24.36
C GLY A 27 9.15 1.19 24.98
N THR A 28 9.82 2.00 24.15
CA THR A 28 10.59 3.16 24.56
C THR A 28 9.69 4.33 24.95
N LEU A 29 10.05 5.08 25.99
CA LEU A 29 9.23 6.17 26.52
C LEU A 29 8.92 7.24 25.46
N VAL A 30 7.64 7.41 25.15
CA VAL A 30 7.15 8.42 24.20
C VAL A 30 7.22 9.80 24.86
N THR A 31 8.19 10.61 24.43
CA THR A 31 8.32 12.03 24.83
C THR A 31 8.55 12.91 23.62
N VAL A 32 8.08 14.17 23.69
CA VAL A 32 8.25 15.18 22.62
C VAL A 32 9.73 15.31 22.23
N SER A 33 10.63 15.34 23.21
CA SER A 33 12.08 15.47 23.00
C SER A 33 12.68 14.26 22.29
N ALA A 34 12.30 13.04 22.68
CA ALA A 34 12.86 11.83 22.08
C ALA A 34 12.41 11.66 20.63
N ILE A 35 11.15 11.97 20.33
CA ILE A 35 10.61 11.88 18.97
C ILE A 35 11.18 12.99 18.08
N ALA A 36 11.28 14.22 18.59
CA ALA A 36 11.93 15.32 17.89
C ALA A 36 13.37 14.97 17.48
N HIS A 37 14.12 14.35 18.39
CA HIS A 37 15.49 13.90 18.13
C HIS A 37 15.55 12.74 17.14
N ALA A 38 14.64 11.76 17.25
CA ALA A 38 14.62 10.59 16.37
C ALA A 38 14.33 10.94 14.90
N VAL A 39 13.57 12.00 14.65
CA VAL A 39 13.14 12.41 13.31
C VAL A 39 13.90 13.65 12.80
N GLY A 40 14.69 14.30 13.65
CA GLY A 40 15.42 15.51 13.30
C GLY A 40 14.51 16.73 13.10
N VAL A 41 13.38 16.79 13.82
CA VAL A 41 12.44 17.92 13.78
C VAL A 41 12.54 18.76 15.06
N SER A 42 12.22 20.05 14.99
CA SER A 42 12.23 20.91 16.18
C SER A 42 11.04 20.61 17.09
N ARG A 43 11.19 20.79 18.41
CA ARG A 43 10.07 20.67 19.36
C ARG A 43 8.91 21.60 18.98
N ASN A 44 9.23 22.81 18.50
CA ASN A 44 8.24 23.80 18.09
C ASN A 44 7.39 23.31 16.90
N PHE A 45 7.96 22.51 16.00
CA PHE A 45 7.22 21.89 14.90
C PHE A 45 6.17 20.89 15.40
N ILE A 46 6.45 20.16 16.48
CA ILE A 46 5.46 19.25 17.08
C ILE A 46 4.35 20.06 17.75
N TYR A 47 4.71 21.11 18.51
CA TYR A 47 3.73 21.97 19.18
C TYR A 47 2.85 22.77 18.21
N SER A 48 3.36 23.14 17.04
CA SER A 48 2.58 23.87 16.02
C SER A 48 1.56 22.99 15.29
N HIS A 49 1.61 21.66 15.48
CA HIS A 49 0.73 20.70 14.82
C HIS A 49 -0.07 19.92 15.86
N GLU A 50 -1.28 20.39 16.13
CA GLU A 50 -2.20 19.80 17.10
C GLU A 50 -2.48 18.31 16.84
N SER A 51 -2.53 17.89 15.57
CA SER A 51 -2.69 16.49 15.20
C SER A 51 -1.55 15.59 15.67
N LEU A 52 -0.30 16.08 15.68
CA LEU A 52 0.86 15.35 16.19
C LEU A 52 0.87 15.30 17.72
N LEU A 53 0.42 16.37 18.38
CA LEU A 53 0.24 16.38 19.84
C LEU A 53 -0.83 15.37 20.28
N HIS A 54 -1.96 15.31 19.58
CA HIS A 54 -3.01 14.34 19.88
C HIS A 54 -2.52 12.89 19.68
N GLN A 55 -1.76 12.62 18.62
CA GLN A 55 -1.15 11.31 18.40
C GLN A 55 -0.11 10.95 19.47
N LEU A 56 0.69 11.93 19.89
CA LEU A 56 1.66 11.75 20.97
C LEU A 56 0.97 11.45 22.30
N GLU A 57 -0.12 12.14 22.62
CA GLU A 57 -0.86 11.96 23.86
C GLU A 57 -1.60 10.61 23.87
N ALA A 58 -2.23 10.23 22.76
CA ALA A 58 -2.82 8.90 22.61
C ALA A 58 -1.77 7.79 22.76
N ALA A 59 -0.57 7.99 22.19
CA ALA A 59 0.54 7.06 22.36
C ALA A 59 1.01 6.99 23.83
N ARG A 60 1.10 8.14 24.51
CA ARG A 60 1.42 8.19 25.95
C ARG A 60 0.39 7.50 26.82
N GLN A 61 -0.89 7.69 26.54
CA GLN A 61 -1.98 7.01 27.24
C GLN A 61 -1.91 5.50 26.99
N THR A 62 -1.67 5.07 25.76
CA THR A 62 -1.47 3.66 25.43
C THR A 62 -0.28 3.06 26.18
N GLN A 63 0.83 3.79 26.30
CA GLN A 63 1.97 3.37 27.13
C GLN A 63 1.67 3.40 28.62
N ALA A 64 0.92 4.39 29.11
CA ALA A 64 0.51 4.46 30.51
C ALA A 64 -0.40 3.30 30.87
N ASP A 65 -1.39 2.99 30.04
CA ASP A 65 -2.28 1.84 30.23
C ASP A 65 -1.54 0.50 30.14
N ALA A 66 -0.53 0.40 29.28
CA ALA A 66 0.36 -0.76 29.21
C ALA A 66 1.36 -0.84 30.40
N ARG A 67 1.72 0.30 31.00
CA ARG A 67 2.69 0.43 32.10
C ARG A 67 2.03 0.56 33.48
N ILE A 68 0.71 0.53 33.59
CA ILE A 68 0.00 0.28 34.85
C ILE A 68 -0.03 -1.24 35.04
N PRO A 69 0.89 -1.86 35.81
CA PRO A 69 0.48 -3.02 36.57
C PRO A 69 -0.62 -2.50 37.51
N ARG A 70 -1.74 -3.22 37.64
CA ARG A 70 -2.73 -2.99 38.71
C ARG A 70 -2.06 -3.23 40.07
N GLN A 71 -1.13 -2.38 40.49
CA GLN A 71 -0.64 -2.31 41.86
C GLN A 71 -1.66 -1.53 42.67
N ARG A 72 -2.74 -2.23 43.06
CA ARG A 72 -3.38 -1.87 44.33
C ARG A 72 -2.34 -2.15 45.41
N GLN A 73 -1.92 -1.10 46.11
CA GLN A 73 -1.14 -1.21 47.34
C GLN A 73 -1.78 -2.27 48.25
N PRO A 74 -1.02 -3.25 48.77
CA PRO A 74 -1.55 -4.12 49.80
C PRO A 74 -1.62 -3.29 51.09
N ILE A 75 -2.81 -2.78 51.39
CA ILE A 75 -3.18 -2.39 52.75
C ILE A 75 -3.15 -3.69 53.55
N HIS A 76 -2.16 -3.79 54.43
CA HIS A 76 -2.00 -4.74 55.54
C HIS A 76 -3.01 -5.90 55.59
N GLY A 77 -2.59 -7.07 55.14
CA GLY A 77 -3.31 -8.34 55.29
C GLY A 77 -3.09 -9.24 54.08
N ALA A 78 -2.44 -10.39 54.28
CA ALA A 78 -2.29 -11.38 53.23
C ALA A 78 -3.67 -11.72 52.64
N PRO A 79 -3.91 -11.54 51.33
CA PRO A 79 -5.21 -11.81 50.75
C PRO A 79 -5.55 -13.29 50.93
N GLY A 80 -6.71 -13.58 51.52
CA GLY A 80 -7.19 -14.94 51.69
C GLY A 80 -7.31 -15.67 50.34
N ARG A 81 -7.15 -17.00 50.33
CA ARG A 81 -7.15 -17.85 49.12
C ARG A 81 -8.31 -17.55 48.15
N ALA A 82 -9.48 -17.17 48.67
CA ALA A 82 -10.66 -16.82 47.87
C ALA A 82 -10.48 -15.53 47.02
N ALA A 83 -9.78 -14.52 47.54
CA ALA A 83 -9.51 -13.28 46.81
C ALA A 83 -8.54 -13.53 45.64
N LEU A 84 -7.50 -14.32 45.87
CA LEU A 84 -6.55 -14.74 44.83
C LEU A 84 -7.21 -15.56 43.72
N THR A 85 -8.15 -16.46 44.06
CA THR A 85 -8.90 -17.22 43.04
C THR A 85 -9.85 -16.33 42.23
N ALA A 86 -10.46 -15.33 42.85
CA ALA A 86 -11.32 -14.39 42.14
C ALA A 86 -10.51 -13.50 41.18
N GLU A 87 -9.34 -13.04 41.61
CA GLU A 87 -8.44 -12.25 40.78
C GLU A 87 -7.89 -13.07 39.59
N LEU A 88 -7.54 -14.34 39.80
CA LEU A 88 -7.17 -15.27 38.73
C LEU A 88 -8.31 -15.50 37.73
N ALA A 89 -9.55 -15.64 38.20
CA ALA A 89 -10.71 -15.79 37.32
C ALA A 89 -10.92 -14.55 36.46
N MET A 90 -10.83 -13.35 37.05
CA MET A 90 -10.94 -12.08 36.32
C MET A 90 -9.80 -11.86 35.33
N ALA A 91 -8.57 -12.22 35.69
CA ALA A 91 -7.41 -12.16 34.79
C ALA A 91 -7.59 -13.11 33.59
N ASN A 92 -8.03 -14.34 33.84
CA ASN A 92 -8.30 -15.32 32.78
C ASN A 92 -9.41 -14.87 31.83
N GLN A 93 -10.46 -14.24 32.35
CA GLN A 93 -11.54 -13.68 31.53
C GLN A 93 -11.03 -12.51 30.66
N SER A 94 -10.17 -11.65 31.23
CA SER A 94 -9.56 -10.54 30.51
C SER A 94 -8.64 -11.04 29.39
N ILE A 95 -7.83 -12.07 29.65
CA ILE A 95 -6.97 -12.71 28.64
C ILE A 95 -7.80 -13.29 27.49
N ARG A 96 -8.93 -13.96 27.80
CA ARG A 96 -9.82 -14.51 26.76
C ARG A 96 -10.39 -13.41 25.87
N ARG A 97 -10.86 -12.32 26.47
CA ARG A 97 -11.39 -11.17 25.72
C ARG A 97 -10.33 -10.54 24.82
N LEU A 98 -9.14 -10.28 25.36
CA LEU A 98 -8.03 -9.71 24.59
C LEU A 98 -7.62 -10.61 23.42
N ARG A 99 -7.64 -11.94 23.60
CA ARG A 99 -7.38 -12.88 22.49
C ARG A 99 -8.45 -12.82 21.40
N GLN A 100 -9.72 -12.66 21.76
CA GLN A 100 -10.80 -12.49 20.79
C GLN A 100 -10.65 -11.18 20.01
N GLU A 101 -10.38 -10.07 20.70
CA GLU A 101 -10.15 -8.77 20.07
C GLU A 101 -8.94 -8.80 19.13
N LEU A 102 -7.86 -9.49 19.51
CA LEU A 102 -6.68 -9.70 18.67
C LEU A 102 -7.03 -10.51 17.42
N ALA A 103 -7.78 -11.62 17.56
CA ALA A 103 -8.21 -12.44 16.44
C ALA A 103 -9.11 -11.66 15.46
N GLU A 104 -10.03 -10.84 15.97
CA GLU A 104 -10.86 -9.98 15.14
C GLU A 104 -10.03 -8.93 14.40
N LEU A 105 -9.06 -8.30 15.07
CA LEU A 105 -8.18 -7.32 14.46
C LEU A 105 -7.30 -7.95 13.37
N GLN A 106 -6.75 -9.14 13.62
CA GLN A 106 -6.01 -9.91 12.64
C GLN A 106 -6.87 -10.26 11.43
N ALA A 107 -8.11 -10.72 11.64
CA ALA A 107 -9.03 -11.02 10.54
C ALA A 107 -9.38 -9.78 9.72
N ARG A 108 -9.59 -8.62 10.37
CA ARG A 108 -9.82 -7.33 9.68
C ARG A 108 -8.58 -6.90 8.91
N HIS A 109 -7.40 -7.08 9.47
CA HIS A 109 -6.13 -6.74 8.82
C HIS A 109 -5.88 -7.63 7.59
N GLN A 110 -6.08 -8.94 7.71
CA GLN A 110 -5.99 -9.89 6.60
C GLN A 110 -6.98 -9.55 5.48
N ARG A 111 -8.23 -9.21 5.80
CA ARG A 111 -9.21 -8.76 4.80
C ARG A 111 -8.76 -7.49 4.10
N CYS A 112 -8.34 -6.47 4.83
CA CYS A 112 -7.88 -5.21 4.24
C CYS A 112 -6.65 -5.41 3.33
N LEU A 113 -5.73 -6.30 3.71
CA LEU A 113 -4.59 -6.67 2.85
C LEU A 113 -5.04 -7.47 1.63
N GLY A 114 -5.94 -8.45 1.79
CA GLY A 114 -6.52 -9.21 0.68
C GLY A 114 -7.24 -8.34 -0.34
N ASP A 115 -8.01 -7.35 0.12
CA ASP A 115 -8.71 -6.38 -0.73
C ASP A 115 -7.71 -5.47 -1.48
N LYS A 116 -6.66 -5.01 -0.80
CA LYS A 116 -5.61 -4.17 -1.41
C LYS A 116 -4.78 -4.94 -2.43
N VAL A 117 -4.42 -6.20 -2.15
CA VAL A 117 -3.69 -7.06 -3.09
C VAL A 117 -4.56 -7.36 -4.31
N SER A 118 -5.83 -7.74 -4.10
CA SER A 118 -6.75 -8.02 -5.22
C SER A 118 -6.97 -6.79 -6.10
N ALA A 119 -7.12 -5.60 -5.49
CA ALA A 119 -7.26 -4.35 -6.24
C ALA A 119 -5.96 -3.93 -6.95
N ALA A 120 -4.79 -4.18 -6.34
CA ALA A 120 -3.49 -3.86 -6.90
C ALA A 120 -3.04 -4.82 -8.00
N ASP A 121 -3.44 -6.09 -7.97
CA ASP A 121 -3.13 -7.07 -9.00
C ASP A 121 -4.09 -6.96 -10.20
N ALA A 122 -5.37 -6.69 -9.96
CA ALA A 122 -6.37 -6.62 -11.03
C ALA A 122 -6.22 -5.40 -11.95
N ARG A 123 -5.87 -4.22 -11.39
CA ARG A 123 -5.82 -2.96 -12.17
C ARG A 123 -4.69 -2.89 -13.20
N PRO A 124 -3.40 -3.08 -12.83
CA PRO A 124 -2.29 -2.97 -13.78
C PRO A 124 -2.29 -4.12 -14.79
N GLN A 125 -2.78 -5.31 -14.42
CA GLN A 125 -2.91 -6.43 -15.36
C GLN A 125 -4.03 -6.19 -16.38
N HIS A 126 -5.17 -5.62 -15.97
CA HIS A 126 -6.26 -5.30 -16.89
C HIS A 126 -5.87 -4.19 -17.87
N ASP A 127 -5.24 -3.12 -17.37
CA ASP A 127 -4.80 -2.00 -18.22
C ASP A 127 -3.72 -2.46 -19.21
N SER A 128 -2.77 -3.29 -18.78
CA SER A 128 -1.76 -3.89 -19.65
C SER A 128 -2.37 -4.85 -20.68
N ALA A 129 -3.34 -5.68 -20.28
CA ALA A 129 -3.99 -6.62 -21.21
C ALA A 129 -4.85 -5.90 -22.26
N VAL A 130 -5.52 -4.81 -21.90
CA VAL A 130 -6.28 -3.97 -22.84
C VAL A 130 -5.33 -3.28 -23.83
N ALA A 131 -4.21 -2.75 -23.36
CA ALA A 131 -3.19 -2.14 -24.23
C ALA A 131 -2.59 -3.17 -25.20
N GLN A 132 -2.28 -4.38 -24.72
CA GLN A 132 -1.76 -5.47 -25.56
C GLN A 132 -2.76 -5.91 -26.61
N LYS A 133 -4.05 -6.05 -26.27
CA LYS A 133 -5.10 -6.40 -27.25
C LYS A 133 -5.23 -5.36 -28.36
N ARG A 134 -5.24 -4.07 -28.00
CA ARG A 134 -5.26 -2.97 -28.99
C ARG A 134 -4.05 -3.00 -29.91
N MET A 135 -2.87 -3.29 -29.35
CA MET A 135 -1.64 -3.40 -30.15
C MET A 135 -1.70 -4.60 -31.11
N ILE A 136 -2.23 -5.74 -30.66
CA ILE A 136 -2.45 -6.92 -31.52
C ILE A 136 -3.43 -6.56 -32.64
N GLU A 137 -4.58 -5.96 -32.33
CA GLU A 137 -5.55 -5.54 -33.34
C GLU A 137 -4.93 -4.60 -34.38
N GLN A 138 -4.15 -3.61 -33.94
CA GLN A 138 -3.46 -2.68 -34.83
C GLN A 138 -2.44 -3.40 -35.73
N LEU A 139 -1.61 -4.28 -35.17
CA LEU A 139 -0.63 -5.06 -35.95
C LEU A 139 -1.32 -6.02 -36.93
N THR A 140 -2.49 -6.54 -36.57
CA THR A 140 -3.26 -7.45 -37.44
C THR A 140 -3.83 -6.68 -38.63
N GLU A 141 -4.33 -5.47 -38.40
CA GLU A 141 -4.84 -4.61 -39.47
C GLU A 141 -3.71 -4.12 -40.38
N GLN A 142 -2.55 -3.75 -39.81
CA GLN A 142 -1.37 -3.41 -40.58
C GLN A 142 -0.89 -4.57 -41.46
N ASN A 143 -0.87 -5.80 -40.92
CA ASN A 143 -0.53 -6.98 -41.71
C ASN A 143 -1.52 -7.16 -42.87
N ARG A 144 -2.83 -7.09 -42.61
CA ARG A 144 -3.84 -7.19 -43.68
C ARG A 144 -3.64 -6.15 -44.76
N PHE A 145 -3.35 -4.91 -44.38
CA PHE A 145 -3.10 -3.83 -45.33
C PHE A 145 -1.85 -4.08 -46.17
N LEU A 146 -0.75 -4.51 -45.55
CA LEU A 146 0.50 -4.85 -46.25
C LEU A 146 0.31 -6.05 -47.17
N THR A 147 -0.42 -7.08 -46.75
CA THR A 147 -0.75 -8.24 -47.59
C THR A 147 -1.52 -7.83 -48.83
N ARG A 148 -2.57 -7.00 -48.69
CA ARG A 148 -3.34 -6.49 -49.84
C ARG A 148 -2.48 -5.66 -50.78
N GLN A 149 -1.56 -4.85 -50.25
CA GLN A 149 -0.63 -4.09 -51.07
C GLN A 149 0.32 -5.00 -51.85
N ALA A 150 0.86 -6.03 -51.20
CA ALA A 150 1.73 -7.00 -51.86
C ALA A 150 0.99 -7.75 -52.97
N GLU A 151 -0.26 -8.16 -52.74
CA GLU A 151 -1.11 -8.78 -53.75
C GLU A 151 -1.38 -7.84 -54.93
N ALA A 152 -1.73 -6.58 -54.67
CA ALA A 152 -1.99 -5.58 -55.71
C ALA A 152 -0.75 -5.30 -56.57
N LEU A 153 0.42 -5.12 -55.94
CA LEU A 153 1.68 -4.92 -56.66
C LEU A 153 2.07 -6.17 -57.46
N SER A 154 1.85 -7.36 -56.91
CA SER A 154 2.11 -8.62 -57.63
C SER A 154 1.22 -8.77 -58.86
N HIS A 155 -0.04 -8.34 -58.80
CA HIS A 155 -0.93 -8.31 -59.96
C HIS A 155 -0.43 -7.33 -61.03
N GLN A 156 -0.06 -6.11 -60.64
CA GLN A 156 0.47 -5.10 -61.58
C GLN A 156 1.74 -5.59 -62.30
N ILE A 157 2.66 -6.24 -61.58
CA ILE A 157 3.87 -6.81 -62.18
C ILE A 157 3.50 -7.89 -63.21
N LYS A 158 2.51 -8.73 -62.89
CA LYS A 158 2.07 -9.78 -63.79
C LYS A 158 1.45 -9.21 -65.06
N ASP A 159 0.54 -8.25 -64.94
CA ASP A 159 -0.14 -7.63 -66.08
C ASP A 159 0.89 -6.95 -67.01
N LEU A 160 1.82 -6.16 -66.45
CA LEU A 160 2.90 -5.53 -67.23
C LEU A 160 3.83 -6.55 -67.90
N THR A 161 4.05 -7.71 -67.26
CA THR A 161 4.87 -8.78 -67.86
C THR A 161 4.13 -9.43 -69.03
N ASP A 162 2.83 -9.70 -68.86
CA ASP A 162 2.00 -10.28 -69.91
C ASP A 162 1.93 -9.33 -71.13
N ASP A 163 1.76 -8.02 -70.90
CA ASP A 163 1.80 -6.99 -71.95
C ASP A 163 3.14 -6.98 -72.70
N LEU A 164 4.27 -6.96 -71.98
CA LEU A 164 5.61 -7.00 -72.60
C LEU A 164 5.84 -8.29 -73.41
N THR A 165 5.31 -9.43 -72.94
CA THR A 165 5.41 -10.69 -73.72
C THR A 165 4.52 -10.69 -74.96
N ALA A 166 3.35 -10.04 -74.90
CA ALA A 166 2.46 -9.87 -76.03
C ALA A 166 3.10 -8.96 -77.10
N GLU A 167 3.69 -7.83 -76.69
CA GLU A 167 4.44 -6.93 -77.59
C GLU A 167 5.61 -7.65 -78.26
N ARG A 168 6.41 -8.42 -77.49
CA ARG A 168 7.53 -9.18 -78.04
C ARG A 168 7.11 -10.21 -79.09
N ARG A 169 5.97 -10.90 -78.87
CA ARG A 169 5.43 -11.86 -79.86
C ARG A 169 4.96 -11.14 -81.12
N ALA A 170 4.25 -10.02 -80.97
CA ALA A 170 3.77 -9.23 -82.12
C ALA A 170 4.89 -8.62 -82.97
N THR A 171 6.08 -8.40 -82.41
CA THR A 171 7.26 -7.92 -83.16
C THR A 171 8.09 -9.02 -83.83
N SER A 172 7.79 -10.30 -83.53
CA SER A 172 8.56 -11.45 -84.04
C SER A 172 7.84 -12.25 -85.14
N ASP A 173 6.55 -11.98 -85.38
CA ASP A 173 5.78 -12.41 -86.56
C ASP A 173 5.92 -11.37 -87.69
#